data_AF-A0A243Q5A3-F1
#
_entry.id   AF-A0A243Q5A3-F1
#
_cell.length_a   1.000
_cell.length_b   1.000
_cell.length_c   1.000
_cell.angle_alpha   90.00
_cell.angle_beta   90.00
_cell.angle_gamma   90.00
#
_symmetry.space_group_name_H-M   'P 1'
#
loop_
_entity.id
_entity.type
_entity.pdbx_description
1 polymer ?
#
loop_
_entity_poly.entity_id
_entity_poly.type
_entity_poly.pdbx_seq_one_letter_code
_entity_poly.pdbx_strand_id
1 'polypeptide(L)'
;MRVHRFPRLTAVAAAGAAMSGVLAGCAPSSSPIDRDSSPSPSASTSAPPPSTKIVTAGPQRDEGPVIRRFPLLQGSVIEGWTAGTLGDDSSDRVPGPSTYWFDTVVNVGAARAAAWAGQYHADPVAPPDSVAGALRDVVPSGGFVGGPALDRAFSSPQWQATVYLSLTTGRVVVLGVDD
;
A
#
# COMPACT_ATOMS: atom_id res chain seq x y z
N MET A 1 15.08 41.87 -11.22
CA MET A 1 16.08 41.13 -12.02
C MET A 1 15.56 39.72 -12.27
N ARG A 2 15.49 39.34 -13.55
CA ARG A 2 15.47 38.00 -14.18
C ARG A 2 14.83 36.79 -13.46
N VAL A 3 13.68 36.38 -14.02
CA VAL A 3 13.17 35.00 -14.08
C VAL A 3 13.90 34.19 -15.16
N HIS A 4 14.41 32.99 -14.85
CA HIS A 4 14.73 31.92 -15.82
C HIS A 4 14.61 30.56 -15.10
N ARG A 5 13.58 29.76 -15.38
CA ARG A 5 13.38 28.77 -16.48
C ARG A 5 14.06 27.42 -16.22
N PHE A 6 13.22 26.42 -15.94
CA PHE A 6 13.50 24.98 -16.07
C PHE A 6 13.72 24.57 -17.53
N PRO A 7 14.55 23.55 -17.81
CA PRO A 7 14.45 22.81 -19.05
C PRO A 7 13.63 21.52 -18.86
N ARG A 8 12.60 21.36 -19.69
CA ARG A 8 11.99 20.08 -20.07
C ARG A 8 12.85 19.48 -21.19
N LEU A 9 13.16 18.19 -21.11
CA LEU A 9 13.71 17.44 -22.24
C LEU A 9 12.73 16.32 -22.61
N THR A 10 12.05 16.56 -23.73
CA THR A 10 11.31 15.60 -24.52
C THR A 10 12.28 14.88 -25.45
N ALA A 11 12.14 13.57 -25.64
CA ALA A 11 12.69 12.87 -26.79
C ALA A 11 11.66 11.86 -27.32
N VAL A 12 11.32 12.04 -28.59
CA VAL A 12 10.43 11.24 -29.45
C VAL A 12 11.32 10.47 -30.42
N ALA A 13 10.78 9.39 -31.00
CA ALA A 13 11.09 8.73 -32.28
C ALA A 13 11.55 7.26 -32.11
N ALA A 14 11.24 6.30 -32.98
CA ALA A 14 10.35 6.19 -34.14
C ALA A 14 10.29 4.70 -34.59
N ALA A 15 9.41 4.44 -35.55
CA ALA A 15 8.95 3.18 -36.11
C ALA A 15 10.01 2.24 -36.75
N GLY A 16 9.60 0.97 -36.96
CA GLY A 16 10.19 0.02 -37.90
C GLY A 16 9.18 -1.05 -38.33
N ALA A 17 8.99 -1.21 -39.65
CA ALA A 17 8.07 -2.12 -40.32
C ALA A 17 8.84 -3.11 -41.23
N ALA A 18 8.29 -4.32 -41.48
CA ALA A 18 8.44 -5.17 -42.69
C ALA A 18 7.76 -6.55 -42.42
N MET A 19 6.74 -7.05 -43.12
CA MET A 19 6.53 -7.55 -44.50
C MET A 19 7.14 -8.91 -44.90
N SER A 20 6.23 -9.87 -45.19
CA SER A 20 6.16 -10.86 -46.30
C SER A 20 7.01 -12.15 -46.32
N GLY A 21 6.32 -13.27 -46.62
CA GLY A 21 6.92 -14.53 -47.13
C GLY A 21 5.89 -15.65 -47.35
N VAL A 22 5.72 -16.10 -48.60
CA VAL A 22 4.77 -17.10 -49.12
C VAL A 22 5.44 -18.49 -49.19
N LEU A 23 4.68 -19.60 -49.13
CA LEU A 23 4.75 -20.77 -50.05
C LEU A 23 3.76 -21.89 -49.66
N ALA A 24 3.07 -22.43 -50.66
CA ALA A 24 2.16 -23.57 -50.61
C ALA A 24 2.90 -24.89 -50.92
N GLY A 25 2.43 -26.02 -50.35
CA GLY A 25 2.88 -27.38 -50.68
C GLY A 25 2.01 -28.46 -50.01
N CYS A 26 1.63 -29.50 -50.78
CA CYS A 26 0.63 -30.53 -50.45
C CYS A 26 1.16 -31.70 -49.57
N ALA A 27 0.23 -32.37 -48.86
CA ALA A 27 0.36 -33.57 -47.98
C ALA A 27 0.63 -34.91 -48.76
N PRO A 28 0.83 -36.13 -48.17
CA PRO A 28 0.19 -36.70 -46.95
C PRO A 28 0.96 -37.76 -46.08
N SER A 29 0.28 -38.22 -45.01
CA SER A 29 0.26 -39.58 -44.39
C SER A 29 1.06 -39.90 -43.10
N SER A 30 0.29 -40.35 -42.08
CA SER A 30 0.55 -41.45 -41.11
C SER A 30 0.96 -41.15 -39.64
N SER A 31 -0.07 -41.06 -38.78
CA SER A 31 -0.22 -41.69 -37.43
C SER A 31 0.65 -41.21 -36.22
N PRO A 32 0.29 -41.53 -34.95
CA PRO A 32 -0.17 -40.53 -33.98
C PRO A 32 0.66 -40.49 -32.67
N ILE A 33 1.09 -39.32 -32.20
CA ILE A 33 1.58 -39.17 -30.81
C ILE A 33 1.12 -37.81 -30.25
N ASP A 34 0.18 -37.88 -29.31
CA ASP A 34 0.12 -37.18 -28.02
C ASP A 34 0.99 -35.91 -27.85
N ARG A 35 0.32 -34.76 -27.77
CA ARG A 35 0.61 -33.60 -26.90
C ARG A 35 -0.24 -32.42 -27.38
N ASP A 36 -1.46 -32.32 -26.85
CA ASP A 36 -2.20 -31.07 -26.87
C ASP A 36 -1.47 -30.07 -25.97
N SER A 37 -0.52 -29.34 -26.55
CA SER A 37 0.02 -28.12 -25.94
C SER A 37 -0.98 -27.00 -26.19
N SER A 38 -2.03 -26.98 -25.36
CA SER A 38 -2.86 -25.78 -25.18
C SER A 38 -1.95 -24.59 -24.81
N PRO A 39 -2.01 -23.45 -25.54
CA PRO A 39 -1.27 -22.26 -25.13
C PRO A 39 -1.93 -21.69 -23.86
N SER A 40 -1.23 -21.80 -22.73
CA SER A 40 -1.59 -21.07 -21.49
C SER A 40 -1.74 -19.58 -21.81
N PRO A 41 -2.88 -18.93 -21.51
CA PRO A 41 -2.95 -17.48 -21.56
C PRO A 41 -1.99 -16.93 -20.50
N SER A 42 -1.01 -16.13 -20.94
CA SER A 42 -0.16 -15.37 -20.02
C SER A 42 -1.06 -14.56 -19.10
N ALA A 43 -1.04 -14.90 -17.81
CA ALA A 43 -1.65 -14.10 -16.75
C ALA A 43 -0.95 -12.74 -16.75
N SER A 44 -1.51 -11.79 -17.49
CA SER A 44 -1.24 -10.38 -17.26
C SER A 44 -1.89 -10.05 -15.93
N THR A 45 -1.14 -10.18 -14.84
CA THR A 45 -1.53 -9.67 -13.54
C THR A 45 -1.50 -8.14 -13.64
N SER A 46 -2.55 -7.55 -14.20
CA SER A 46 -2.86 -6.15 -13.92
C SER A 46 -3.03 -6.04 -12.42
N ALA A 47 -2.13 -5.28 -11.78
CA ALA A 47 -2.30 -4.93 -10.38
C ALA A 47 -3.72 -4.37 -10.20
N PRO A 48 -4.50 -4.86 -9.22
CA PRO A 48 -5.83 -4.31 -8.97
C PRO A 48 -5.71 -2.80 -8.72
N PRO A 49 -6.70 -2.00 -9.16
CA PRO A 49 -6.69 -0.56 -8.90
C PRO A 49 -6.64 -0.31 -7.39
N PRO A 50 -6.01 0.80 -6.95
CA PRO A 50 -5.91 1.12 -5.54
C PRO A 50 -7.32 1.24 -4.94
N SER A 51 -7.58 0.55 -3.84
CA SER A 51 -8.85 0.65 -3.14
C SER A 51 -9.00 2.03 -2.51
N THR A 52 -10.17 2.65 -2.68
CA THR A 52 -10.48 3.96 -2.13
C THR A 52 -10.89 3.83 -0.66
N LYS A 53 -10.27 4.62 0.22
CA LYS A 53 -10.65 4.72 1.63
C LYS A 53 -11.89 5.60 1.77
N ILE A 54 -13.04 4.99 2.03
CA ILE A 54 -14.29 5.69 2.38
C ILE A 54 -14.30 5.86 3.90
N VAL A 55 -14.28 7.10 4.39
CA VAL A 55 -14.28 7.40 5.83
C VAL A 55 -15.67 7.21 6.41
N THR A 56 -15.78 6.44 7.49
CA THR A 56 -17.04 6.25 8.24
C THR A 56 -16.96 6.71 9.69
N ALA A 57 -15.74 6.88 10.22
CA ALA A 57 -15.50 7.43 11.56
C ALA A 57 -14.18 8.18 11.63
N GLY A 58 -14.10 9.20 12.49
CA GLY A 58 -12.90 10.01 12.67
C GLY A 58 -12.92 11.34 11.91
N PRO A 59 -11.92 12.22 12.16
CA PRO A 59 -10.82 12.01 13.09
C PRO A 59 -11.30 12.07 14.56
N GLN A 60 -10.80 11.18 15.40
CA GLN A 60 -11.08 11.11 16.85
C GLN A 60 -9.78 10.90 17.63
N ARG A 61 -9.81 11.04 18.96
CA ARG A 61 -8.62 10.94 19.84
C ARG A 61 -8.79 10.02 21.04
N ASP A 62 -9.93 9.33 21.15
CA ASP A 62 -10.15 8.38 22.23
C ASP A 62 -9.28 7.13 22.06
N GLU A 63 -8.78 6.61 23.19
CA GLU A 63 -7.78 5.54 23.20
C GLU A 63 -8.36 4.16 22.90
N GLY A 64 -9.59 3.90 23.36
CA GLY A 64 -10.21 2.58 23.34
C GLY A 64 -10.15 1.88 21.98
N PRO A 65 -10.58 2.52 20.88
CA PRO A 65 -10.52 1.95 19.53
C PRO A 65 -9.11 1.63 19.06
N VAL A 66 -8.13 2.44 19.44
CA VAL A 66 -6.73 2.26 19.03
C VAL A 66 -6.13 1.08 19.80
N ILE A 67 -6.23 1.08 21.13
CA ILE A 67 -5.61 0.05 21.98
C ILE A 67 -6.23 -1.32 21.75
N ARG A 68 -7.53 -1.40 21.48
CA ARG A 68 -8.19 -2.67 21.14
C ARG A 68 -7.62 -3.33 19.89
N ARG A 69 -7.17 -2.53 18.90
CA ARG A 69 -6.63 -3.02 17.62
C ARG A 69 -5.14 -3.23 17.68
N PHE A 70 -4.42 -2.33 18.35
CA PHE A 70 -2.96 -2.31 18.43
C PHE A 70 -2.52 -2.21 19.90
N PRO A 71 -2.54 -3.31 20.66
CA PRO A 71 -2.25 -3.30 22.09
C PRO A 71 -0.86 -2.76 22.45
N LEU A 72 0.13 -2.87 21.53
CA LEU A 72 1.46 -2.30 21.72
C LEU A 72 1.46 -0.78 21.90
N LEU A 73 0.38 -0.08 21.56
CA LEU A 73 0.22 1.36 21.75
C LEU A 73 -0.26 1.73 23.15
N GLN A 74 -0.50 0.77 24.05
CA GLN A 74 -0.98 1.06 25.39
C GLN A 74 -0.05 2.02 26.15
N GLY A 75 -0.68 2.98 26.84
CA GLY A 75 0.00 4.04 27.59
C GLY A 75 0.64 5.14 26.74
N SER A 76 0.21 5.27 25.47
CA SER A 76 0.71 6.28 24.53
C SER A 76 -0.35 7.36 24.28
N VAL A 77 0.08 8.54 23.82
CA VAL A 77 -0.83 9.67 23.56
C VAL A 77 -1.38 9.57 22.14
N ILE A 78 -2.70 9.43 22.00
CA ILE A 78 -3.37 9.35 20.70
C ILE A 78 -3.53 10.76 20.10
N GLU A 79 -2.83 11.02 18.99
CA GLU A 79 -2.89 12.31 18.29
C GLU A 79 -4.09 12.38 17.34
N GLY A 80 -4.46 11.23 16.75
CA GLY A 80 -5.69 11.07 15.98
C GLY A 80 -5.83 9.69 15.36
N TRP A 81 -7.07 9.22 15.19
CA TRP A 81 -7.39 8.02 14.40
C TRP A 81 -8.60 8.27 13.49
N THR A 82 -8.65 7.56 12.36
CA THR A 82 -9.76 7.57 11.40
C THR A 82 -9.99 6.15 10.90
N ALA A 83 -11.24 5.80 10.63
CA ALA A 83 -11.62 4.46 10.18
C ALA A 83 -12.66 4.52 9.07
N GLY A 84 -12.81 3.40 8.37
CA GLY A 84 -13.69 3.36 7.23
C GLY A 84 -13.76 1.99 6.57
N THR A 85 -14.29 1.99 5.35
CA THR A 85 -14.35 0.81 4.48
C THR A 85 -13.54 1.06 3.21
N LEU A 86 -12.94 0.01 2.67
CA LEU A 86 -12.32 0.02 1.35
C LEU A 86 -13.41 -0.21 0.29
N GLY A 87 -13.48 0.69 -0.69
CA GLY A 87 -14.43 0.61 -1.81
C GLY A 87 -13.76 0.95 -3.14
N ASP A 88 -14.42 0.60 -4.24
CA ASP A 88 -14.17 1.14 -5.57
C ASP A 88 -15.17 2.28 -5.82
N ASP A 89 -14.73 3.33 -6.52
CA ASP A 89 -15.55 4.51 -6.88
C ASP A 89 -16.46 4.22 -8.10
N SER A 90 -16.79 2.95 -8.31
CA SER A 90 -17.54 2.50 -9.49
C SER A 90 -19.02 2.47 -9.17
N SER A 91 -19.80 3.31 -9.85
CA SER A 91 -21.23 3.52 -9.68
C SER A 91 -22.15 2.30 -9.93
N ASP A 92 -21.58 1.11 -10.23
CA ASP A 92 -22.31 -0.12 -10.60
C ASP A 92 -22.22 -1.23 -9.53
N ARG A 93 -21.88 -0.91 -8.27
CA ARG A 93 -21.49 -1.95 -7.30
C ARG A 93 -22.62 -2.85 -6.79
N VAL A 94 -22.41 -4.15 -6.93
CA VAL A 94 -23.05 -5.24 -6.18
C VAL A 94 -22.57 -5.21 -4.72
N PRO A 95 -23.43 -5.39 -3.70
CA PRO A 95 -23.00 -5.43 -2.30
C PRO A 95 -22.02 -6.59 -2.06
N GLY A 96 -20.73 -6.29 -1.92
CA GLY A 96 -19.68 -7.22 -1.49
C GLY A 96 -19.25 -6.93 -0.05
N PRO A 97 -18.53 -7.86 0.62
CA PRO A 97 -18.00 -7.61 1.96
C PRO A 97 -17.10 -6.38 1.93
N SER A 98 -17.41 -5.42 2.80
CA SER A 98 -16.63 -4.19 2.95
C SER A 98 -15.44 -4.48 3.87
N THR A 99 -14.24 -4.56 3.31
CA THR A 99 -12.99 -4.61 4.09
C THR A 99 -12.86 -3.32 4.91
N TYR A 100 -12.66 -3.43 6.22
CA TYR A 100 -12.48 -2.28 7.08
C TYR A 100 -11.02 -1.82 7.11
N TRP A 101 -10.82 -0.51 7.25
CA TRP A 101 -9.52 0.08 7.50
C TRP A 101 -9.54 0.99 8.73
N PHE A 102 -8.38 1.14 9.36
CA PHE A 102 -8.19 1.98 10.54
C PHE A 102 -6.78 2.58 10.54
N ASP A 103 -6.68 3.89 10.37
CA ASP A 103 -5.41 4.61 10.44
C ASP A 103 -5.30 5.35 11.77
N THR A 104 -4.10 5.39 12.33
CA THR A 104 -3.84 6.13 13.57
C THR A 104 -2.45 6.75 13.60
N VAL A 105 -2.34 7.91 14.23
CA VAL A 105 -1.09 8.57 14.59
C VAL A 105 -1.03 8.68 16.10
N VAL A 106 0.06 8.17 16.67
CA VAL A 106 0.24 8.08 18.13
C VAL A 106 1.62 8.60 18.49
N ASN A 107 1.70 9.37 19.57
CA ASN A 107 2.97 9.77 20.17
C ASN A 107 3.34 8.76 21.26
N VAL A 108 4.43 8.02 21.00
CA VAL A 108 4.97 6.98 21.89
C VAL A 108 6.25 7.44 22.60
N GLY A 109 6.76 8.63 22.25
CA GLY A 109 8.05 9.15 22.69
C GLY A 109 9.23 8.60 21.89
N ALA A 110 10.24 9.45 21.68
CA ALA A 110 11.40 9.13 20.84
C ALA A 110 12.19 7.90 21.36
N ALA A 111 12.32 7.75 22.68
CA ALA A 111 13.00 6.62 23.29
C ALA A 111 12.32 5.27 22.97
N ARG A 112 10.98 5.21 23.04
CA ARG A 112 10.21 4.00 22.73
C ARG A 112 10.22 3.71 21.23
N ALA A 113 10.09 4.74 20.39
CA ALA A 113 10.20 4.59 18.94
C ALA A 113 11.58 4.03 18.52
N ALA A 114 12.67 4.55 19.11
CA ALA A 114 14.02 4.05 18.87
C ALA A 114 14.22 2.61 19.39
N ALA A 115 13.67 2.29 20.57
CA ALA A 115 13.73 0.93 21.11
C ALA A 115 13.03 -0.07 20.19
N TRP A 116 11.83 0.25 19.69
CA TRP A 116 11.12 -0.59 18.73
C TRP A 116 11.86 -0.71 17.40
N ALA A 117 12.42 0.38 16.87
CA ALA A 117 13.20 0.31 15.64
C ALA A 117 14.39 -0.64 15.77
N GLY A 118 15.11 -0.61 16.89
CA GLY A 118 16.19 -1.56 17.17
C GLY A 118 15.71 -3.00 17.38
N GLN A 119 14.65 -3.18 18.18
CA GLN A 119 14.09 -4.49 18.51
C GLN A 119 13.53 -5.22 17.29
N TYR A 120 12.90 -4.50 16.38
CA TYR A 120 12.22 -5.06 15.21
C TYR A 120 13.01 -4.86 13.91
N HIS A 121 14.29 -4.47 13.99
CA HIS A 121 15.15 -4.28 12.82
C HIS A 121 14.49 -3.40 11.74
N ALA A 122 13.95 -2.25 12.15
CA ALA A 122 13.29 -1.32 11.23
C ALA A 122 14.32 -0.56 10.39
N ASP A 123 14.09 -0.50 9.09
CA ASP A 123 14.95 0.16 8.11
C ASP A 123 14.29 1.44 7.58
N PRO A 124 15.06 2.39 7.00
CA PRO A 124 14.49 3.58 6.36
C PRO A 124 13.45 3.23 5.28
N VAL A 125 12.30 3.89 5.33
CA VAL A 125 11.19 3.72 4.38
C VAL A 125 10.67 5.08 3.89
N ALA A 126 9.99 5.06 2.75
CA ALA A 126 9.23 6.21 2.27
C ALA A 126 8.09 6.56 3.26
N PRO A 127 7.69 7.85 3.36
CA PRO A 127 6.54 8.26 4.15
C PRO A 127 5.25 7.55 3.69
N PRO A 128 4.28 7.32 4.60
CA PRO A 128 3.01 6.70 4.24
C PRO A 128 2.21 7.58 3.27
N ASP A 129 1.98 7.07 2.06
CA ASP A 129 1.26 7.73 0.98
C ASP A 129 -0.25 7.46 1.01
N SER A 130 -0.70 6.43 1.72
CA SER A 130 -2.09 5.97 1.79
C SER A 130 -2.80 6.31 3.10
N VAL A 131 -2.19 7.14 3.96
CA VAL A 131 -2.84 7.62 5.19
C VAL A 131 -4.07 8.47 4.86
N ALA A 132 -5.15 8.27 5.63
CA ALA A 132 -6.40 8.99 5.49
C ALA A 132 -6.19 10.51 5.50
N GLY A 133 -6.90 11.21 4.61
CA GLY A 133 -6.78 12.67 4.44
C GLY A 133 -6.94 13.43 5.77
N ALA A 134 -7.87 13.00 6.62
CA ALA A 134 -8.16 13.59 7.92
C ALA A 134 -6.99 13.52 8.92
N LEU A 135 -5.98 12.68 8.69
CA LEU A 135 -4.80 12.54 9.56
C LEU A 135 -3.55 13.20 8.97
N ARG A 136 -3.60 13.74 7.75
CA ARG A 136 -2.40 14.28 7.05
C ARG A 136 -1.70 15.35 7.86
N ASP A 137 -2.46 16.22 8.54
CA ASP A 137 -1.92 17.33 9.32
C ASP A 137 -1.23 16.88 10.62
N VAL A 138 -1.51 15.67 11.12
CA VAL A 138 -0.90 15.12 12.34
C VAL A 138 0.26 14.15 12.05
N VAL A 139 0.38 13.66 10.81
CA VAL A 139 1.52 12.85 10.38
C VAL A 139 2.79 13.70 10.40
N PRO A 140 3.86 13.29 11.10
CA PRO A 140 5.08 14.07 11.13
C PRO A 140 5.73 14.11 9.74
N SER A 141 6.28 15.27 9.39
CA SER A 141 7.19 15.37 8.24
C SER A 141 8.54 14.72 8.57
N GLY A 142 9.21 14.17 7.56
CA GLY A 142 10.60 13.72 7.67
C GLY A 142 10.79 12.24 7.32
N GLY A 143 11.91 11.69 7.76
CA GLY A 143 12.25 10.29 7.54
C GLY A 143 11.46 9.36 8.46
N PHE A 144 11.08 8.21 7.91
CA PHE A 144 10.44 7.13 8.63
C PHE A 144 11.30 5.88 8.59
N VAL A 145 11.16 5.04 9.60
CA VAL A 145 11.64 3.65 9.58
C VAL A 145 10.46 2.70 9.74
N GLY A 146 10.54 1.52 9.13
CA GLY A 146 9.51 0.50 9.19
C GLY A 146 10.07 -0.86 8.77
N GLY A 147 9.23 -1.89 8.74
CA GLY A 147 9.62 -3.18 8.20
C GLY A 147 8.76 -4.35 8.65
N PRO A 148 8.90 -5.52 8.01
CA PRO A 148 7.96 -6.63 8.19
C PRO A 148 7.89 -7.20 9.62
N ALA A 149 8.99 -7.15 10.38
CA ALA A 149 9.00 -7.62 11.75
C ALA A 149 8.24 -6.66 12.69
N LEU A 150 8.29 -5.35 12.42
CA LEU A 150 7.52 -4.34 13.14
C LEU A 150 6.04 -4.44 12.81
N ASP A 151 5.71 -4.56 11.51
CA ASP A 151 4.34 -4.75 11.02
C ASP A 151 3.69 -5.96 11.69
N ARG A 152 4.36 -7.11 11.67
CA ARG A 152 3.88 -8.34 12.31
C ARG A 152 3.70 -8.20 13.82
N ALA A 153 4.53 -7.41 14.50
CA ALA A 153 4.40 -7.18 15.94
C ALA A 153 3.15 -6.35 16.29
N PHE A 154 2.73 -5.46 15.39
CA PHE A 154 1.52 -4.66 15.54
C PHE A 154 0.26 -5.35 15.00
N SER A 155 0.40 -6.29 14.07
CA SER A 155 -0.71 -7.10 13.57
C SER A 155 -1.31 -8.00 14.65
N SER A 156 -2.57 -8.37 14.43
CA SER A 156 -3.33 -9.35 15.20
C SER A 156 -4.11 -10.26 14.24
N PRO A 157 -4.76 -11.34 14.71
CA PRO A 157 -5.57 -12.21 13.85
C PRO A 157 -6.71 -11.51 13.10
N GLN A 158 -7.11 -10.31 13.52
CA GLN A 158 -8.21 -9.53 12.92
C GLN A 158 -7.70 -8.25 12.24
N TRP A 159 -6.42 -7.89 12.38
CA TRP A 159 -5.91 -6.62 11.87
C TRP A 159 -4.50 -6.81 11.36
N GLN A 160 -4.30 -6.59 10.06
CA GLN A 160 -2.98 -6.44 9.49
C GLN A 160 -2.53 -4.98 9.59
N ALA A 161 -1.34 -4.77 10.12
CA ALA A 161 -0.76 -3.44 10.33
C ALA A 161 0.41 -3.18 9.35
N THR A 162 0.50 -1.96 8.86
CA THR A 162 1.74 -1.38 8.31
C THR A 162 2.15 -0.20 9.17
N VAL A 163 3.38 -0.22 9.67
CA VAL A 163 3.85 0.66 10.73
C VAL A 163 5.02 1.53 10.27
N TYR A 164 4.92 2.82 10.55
CA TYR A 164 5.94 3.80 10.25
C TYR A 164 6.32 4.55 11.52
N LEU A 165 7.60 4.50 11.90
CA LEU A 165 8.15 5.19 13.06
C LEU A 165 8.90 6.45 12.62
N SER A 166 8.53 7.60 13.20
CA SER A 166 9.36 8.80 13.16
C SER A 166 10.22 8.85 14.41
N LEU A 167 11.51 8.55 14.25
CA LEU A 167 12.47 8.55 15.36
C LEU A 167 12.72 9.96 15.91
N THR A 168 12.60 10.99 15.05
CA THR A 168 12.80 12.39 15.42
C THR A 168 11.67 12.92 16.30
N THR A 169 10.41 12.60 15.98
CA THR A 169 9.26 13.12 16.73
C THR A 169 8.72 12.14 17.77
N GLY A 170 9.18 10.89 17.78
CA GLY A 170 8.63 9.85 18.65
C GLY A 170 7.19 9.45 18.30
N ARG A 171 6.77 9.68 17.05
CA ARG A 171 5.43 9.32 16.59
C ARG A 171 5.47 8.04 15.78
N VAL A 172 4.39 7.28 15.88
CA VAL A 172 4.10 6.10 15.08
C VAL A 172 2.84 6.35 14.27
N VAL A 173 2.89 6.00 12.99
CA VAL A 173 1.73 5.93 12.10
C VAL A 173 1.45 4.45 11.87
N VAL A 174 0.22 4.01 12.12
CA VAL A 174 -0.22 2.63 11.87
C VAL A 174 -1.37 2.67 10.87
N LEU A 175 -1.23 1.94 9.78
CA LEU A 175 -2.27 1.70 8.78
C LEU A 175 -2.79 0.28 8.99
N GLY A 176 -4.03 0.17 9.44
CA GLY A 176 -4.69 -1.11 9.73
C GLY A 176 -5.69 -1.49 8.66
N VAL A 177 -5.71 -2.77 8.29
CA VAL A 177 -6.75 -3.36 7.44
C VAL A 177 -7.24 -4.64 8.13
N ASP A 178 -8.56 -4.83 8.14
CA ASP A 178 -9.22 -6.04 8.65
C ASP A 178 -8.92 -7.23 7.71
N ASP A 179 -8.58 -8.39 8.27
CA ASP A 179 -8.15 -9.61 7.55
C ASP A 179 -9.31 -10.61 7.36
#